data_AF-A0A1M7CJM1-F1
#
_entry.id   AF-A0A1M7CJM1-F1
#
_cell.length_a   1.000
_cell.length_b   1.000
_cell.length_c   1.000
_cell.angle_alpha   90.00
_cell.angle_beta   90.00
_cell.angle_gamma   90.00
#
_symmetry.space_group_name_H-M   'P 1'
#
loop_
_entity.id
_entity.type
_entity.pdbx_description
1 polymer ?
#
loop_
_entity_poly.entity_id
_entity_poly.type
_entity_poly.pdbx_seq_one_letter_code
_entity_poly.pdbx_strand_id
1 'polypeptide(L)'
;MRGKDGDCLLLLNLLDDLEYRTYTNAGRSAFRRVAKGGFLGARLVSLANVPGAWLVSGVMSSYPRTAASEIARAALDLATGRPDLVFRNPEKIEQGWRSMREDRAAFAEFCGSDELILTPEEAEDRINAYYLHRQEIAAGQRPGAARGERRLVPNRPAFALPPELADSDTVGVVYDQVDGLNFYADYGMLRDLFANPALTGRKRHQDLLRTYLREESITPLPIRRLTAAFPETADAVFRGLLRQPGFTWSEHGNALLRRRKPWYYENEPRPGVSVIGDRLSELLRVRSR
;
A
#
# COMPACT_ATOMS: atom_id res chain seq x y z
N MET A 1 -3.63 18.80 -19.93
CA MET A 1 -2.96 20.08 -20.25
C MET A 1 -3.68 21.25 -19.57
N ARG A 2 -2.96 22.04 -18.77
CA ARG A 2 -3.49 23.19 -18.00
C ARG A 2 -3.40 24.49 -18.78
N GLY A 3 -2.29 24.71 -19.50
CA GLY A 3 -2.08 25.89 -20.33
C GLY A 3 -0.82 25.81 -21.19
N LYS A 4 -0.53 26.92 -21.86
CA LYS A 4 0.72 27.17 -22.57
C LYS A 4 1.38 28.38 -21.91
N ASP A 5 2.69 28.32 -21.68
CA ASP A 5 3.49 29.42 -21.17
C ASP A 5 4.71 29.61 -22.08
N GLY A 6 4.64 30.62 -22.96
CA GLY A 6 5.60 30.83 -24.03
C GLY A 6 5.78 29.58 -24.91
N ASP A 7 6.99 29.00 -24.86
CA ASP A 7 7.40 27.82 -25.61
C ASP A 7 7.09 26.48 -24.93
N CYS A 8 6.56 26.50 -23.71
CA CYS A 8 6.29 25.29 -22.94
C CYS A 8 4.80 25.00 -22.78
N LEU A 9 4.49 23.72 -22.58
CA LEU A 9 3.19 23.27 -22.08
C LEU A 9 3.25 23.09 -20.57
N LEU A 10 2.21 23.59 -19.89
CA LEU A 10 1.96 23.28 -18.50
C LEU A 10 1.09 22.03 -18.42
N LEU A 11 1.68 20.93 -17.96
CA LEU A 11 1.04 19.63 -17.86
C LEU A 11 0.90 19.23 -16.39
N LEU A 12 -0.33 19.04 -15.93
CA LEU A 12 -0.56 18.31 -14.68
C LEU A 12 -0.52 16.82 -14.99
N ASN A 13 0.36 16.09 -14.31
CA ASN A 13 0.39 14.63 -14.36
C ASN A 13 -0.72 14.08 -13.44
N LEU A 14 -1.48 13.11 -13.95
CA LEU A 14 -2.62 12.52 -13.24
C LEU A 14 -2.21 11.50 -12.17
N LEU A 15 -0.94 11.08 -12.13
CA LEU A 15 -0.44 10.10 -11.17
C LEU A 15 0.12 10.75 -9.91
N ASP A 16 1.08 11.66 -10.06
CA ASP A 16 1.81 12.30 -8.96
C ASP A 16 1.25 13.70 -8.59
N ASP A 17 0.26 14.21 -9.33
CA ASP A 17 -0.30 15.56 -9.19
C ASP A 17 0.71 16.71 -9.34
N LEU A 18 1.89 16.46 -9.90
CA LEU A 18 2.87 17.52 -10.16
C LEU A 18 2.58 18.23 -11.48
N GLU A 19 2.89 19.52 -11.51
CA GLU A 19 2.90 20.31 -12.73
C GLU A 19 4.28 20.30 -13.39
N TYR A 20 4.30 19.97 -14.68
CA TYR A 20 5.48 19.81 -15.49
C TYR A 20 5.53 20.90 -16.56
N ARG A 21 6.56 21.76 -16.49
CA ARG A 21 6.91 22.70 -17.57
C ARG A 21 7.62 21.94 -18.68
N THR A 22 6.88 21.69 -19.75
CA THR A 22 7.27 20.71 -20.77
C THR A 22 7.62 21.39 -22.09
N TYR A 23 8.81 21.10 -22.59
CA TYR A 23 9.40 21.61 -23.82
C TYR A 23 9.49 20.50 -24.88
N THR A 24 9.73 20.90 -26.11
CA THR A 24 9.96 19.99 -27.24
C THR A 24 11.04 20.54 -28.16
N ASN A 25 11.92 19.65 -28.63
CA ASN A 25 12.92 19.98 -29.65
C ASN A 25 12.36 19.95 -31.07
N ALA A 26 11.11 19.48 -31.26
CA ALA A 26 10.41 19.47 -32.54
C ALA A 26 9.75 20.82 -32.89
N GLY A 27 9.98 21.86 -32.06
CA GLY A 27 9.46 23.21 -32.23
C GLY A 27 7.99 23.38 -31.83
N ARG A 28 7.53 24.64 -31.81
CA ARG A 28 6.18 25.04 -31.35
C ARG A 28 5.02 24.28 -32.03
N SER A 29 5.23 23.81 -33.26
CA SER A 29 4.22 23.09 -34.04
C SER A 29 3.82 21.75 -33.43
N ALA A 30 4.73 21.08 -32.70
CA ALA A 30 4.46 19.80 -32.06
C ALA A 30 3.30 19.89 -31.05
N PHE A 31 3.14 21.04 -30.40
CA PHE A 31 2.08 21.29 -29.42
C PHE A 31 0.78 21.87 -30.01
N ARG A 32 0.65 22.01 -31.33
CA ARG A 32 -0.58 22.54 -31.95
C ARG A 32 -1.80 21.66 -31.70
N ARG A 33 -1.62 20.33 -31.70
CA ARG A 33 -2.70 19.35 -31.52
C ARG A 33 -3.14 19.19 -30.06
N VAL A 34 -2.40 19.75 -29.10
CA VAL A 34 -2.73 19.67 -27.67
C VAL A 34 -3.60 20.86 -27.29
N ALA A 35 -4.91 20.63 -27.19
CA ALA A 35 -5.88 21.62 -26.76
C ALA A 35 -5.95 21.72 -25.23
N LYS A 36 -6.37 22.90 -24.72
CA LYS A 36 -6.57 23.12 -23.28
C LYS A 36 -7.63 22.14 -22.75
N GLY A 37 -7.33 21.49 -21.62
CA GLY A 37 -8.18 20.45 -21.06
C GLY A 37 -8.12 19.10 -21.78
N GLY A 38 -7.36 18.97 -22.87
CA GLY A 38 -7.00 17.68 -23.48
C GLY A 38 -5.88 16.97 -22.73
N PHE A 39 -5.59 15.74 -23.14
CA PHE A 39 -4.62 14.85 -22.51
C PHE A 39 -3.43 14.58 -23.42
N LEU A 40 -2.31 14.24 -22.80
CA LEU A 40 -1.06 13.95 -23.49
C LEU A 40 -0.46 12.68 -22.90
N GLY A 41 -0.22 11.69 -23.75
CA GLY A 41 0.64 10.55 -23.45
C GLY A 41 2.01 10.79 -24.06
N ALA A 42 3.04 10.93 -23.23
CA ALA A 42 4.41 11.15 -23.66
C ALA A 42 5.39 10.72 -22.57
N ARG A 43 6.62 10.38 -22.95
CA ARG A 43 7.73 10.25 -22.02
C ARG A 43 8.38 11.61 -21.81
N LEU A 44 8.51 12.01 -20.54
CA LEU A 44 9.22 13.23 -20.17
C LEU A 44 10.58 12.88 -19.56
N VAL A 45 11.60 13.64 -19.92
CA VAL A 45 12.94 13.56 -19.31
C VAL A 45 13.29 14.91 -18.69
N SER A 46 13.90 14.88 -17.50
CA SER A 46 14.35 16.10 -16.84
C SER A 46 15.57 16.67 -17.56
N LEU A 47 15.58 17.98 -17.78
CA LEU A 47 16.77 18.68 -18.26
C LEU A 47 17.66 19.00 -17.06
N ALA A 48 18.74 18.23 -16.89
CA ALA A 48 19.62 18.31 -15.73
C ALA A 48 20.10 19.73 -15.39
N ASN A 49 20.33 20.57 -16.41
CA ASN A 49 20.84 21.93 -16.25
C ASN A 49 19.75 22.99 -16.04
N VAL A 50 18.46 22.63 -16.10
CA VAL A 50 17.34 23.57 -15.94
C VAL A 50 16.33 22.99 -14.96
N PRO A 51 16.40 23.36 -13.67
CA PRO A 51 15.49 22.87 -12.65
C PRO A 51 14.03 23.06 -13.05
N GLY A 52 13.23 22.00 -12.92
CA GLY A 52 11.80 22.04 -13.24
C GLY A 52 11.45 22.04 -14.73
N ALA A 53 12.43 22.01 -15.64
CA ALA A 53 12.19 21.87 -17.07
C ALA A 53 12.25 20.41 -17.53
N TRP A 54 11.26 20.04 -18.34
CA TRP A 54 11.09 18.68 -18.84
C TRP A 54 11.03 18.70 -20.36
N LEU A 55 11.68 17.75 -21.01
CA LEU A 55 11.65 17.61 -22.47
C LEU A 55 10.84 16.38 -22.85
N VAL A 56 9.97 16.52 -23.86
CA VAL A 56 9.33 15.37 -24.50
C VAL A 56 10.40 14.53 -25.20
N SER A 57 10.43 13.24 -24.89
CA SER A 57 11.33 12.26 -25.52
C SER A 57 10.52 11.21 -26.26
N GLY A 58 10.76 11.05 -27.56
CA GLY A 58 10.12 10.03 -28.39
C GLY A 58 8.69 10.41 -28.82
N VAL A 59 7.83 9.40 -28.94
CA VAL A 59 6.48 9.56 -29.49
C VAL A 59 5.56 10.26 -28.49
N MET A 60 4.73 11.15 -29.03
CA MET A 60 3.71 11.89 -28.28
C MET A 60 2.34 11.64 -28.88
N SER A 61 1.39 11.26 -28.04
CA SER A 61 -0.02 11.04 -28.39
C SER A 61 -0.89 12.07 -27.69
N SER A 62 -1.67 12.82 -28.46
CA SER A 62 -2.63 13.80 -27.93
C SER A 62 -4.04 13.24 -27.97
N TYR A 63 -4.79 13.38 -26.88
CA TYR A 63 -6.16 12.91 -26.77
C TYR A 63 -7.13 14.06 -26.49
N PRO A 64 -8.33 14.03 -27.09
CA PRO A 64 -9.34 15.06 -26.86
C PRO A 64 -9.92 14.95 -25.44
N ARG A 65 -10.61 16.01 -25.01
CA ARG A 65 -11.27 16.05 -23.69
C ARG A 65 -12.34 14.97 -23.53
N THR A 66 -12.94 14.52 -24.63
CA THR A 66 -13.93 13.43 -24.66
C THR A 66 -13.35 12.07 -24.26
N ALA A 67 -12.03 11.87 -24.35
CA ALA A 67 -11.34 10.67 -23.91
C ALA A 67 -11.07 10.64 -22.38
N ALA A 68 -11.57 11.63 -21.63
CA ALA A 68 -11.33 11.80 -20.20
C ALA A 68 -11.52 10.52 -19.37
N SER A 69 -12.64 9.82 -19.55
CA SER A 69 -12.97 8.63 -18.77
C SER A 69 -12.02 7.46 -19.06
N GLU A 70 -11.59 7.30 -20.31
CA GLU A 70 -10.63 6.27 -20.71
C GLU A 70 -9.25 6.55 -20.13
N ILE A 71 -8.78 7.79 -20.27
CA ILE A 71 -7.49 8.24 -19.73
C ILE A 71 -7.47 8.14 -18.20
N ALA A 72 -8.57 8.51 -17.52
CA ALA A 72 -8.67 8.39 -16.08
C ALA A 72 -8.57 6.94 -15.60
N ARG A 73 -9.25 6.00 -16.29
CA ARG A 73 -9.13 4.57 -15.97
C ARG A 73 -7.71 4.06 -16.20
N ALA A 74 -7.10 4.39 -17.33
CA ALA A 74 -5.72 4.02 -17.61
C ALA A 74 -4.75 4.58 -16.57
N ALA A 75 -4.96 5.82 -16.12
CA ALA A 75 -4.16 6.42 -15.04
C ALA A 75 -4.39 5.72 -13.69
N LEU A 76 -5.62 5.34 -13.36
CA LEU A 76 -5.93 4.58 -12.14
C LEU A 76 -5.29 3.19 -12.16
N ASP A 77 -5.40 2.47 -13.28
CA ASP A 77 -4.79 1.16 -13.46
C ASP A 77 -3.25 1.27 -13.31
N LEU A 78 -2.65 2.33 -13.88
CA LEU A 78 -1.23 2.59 -13.78
C LEU A 78 -0.80 2.97 -12.35
N ALA A 79 -1.56 3.82 -11.65
CA ALA A 79 -1.30 4.15 -10.25
C ALA A 79 -1.39 2.91 -9.34
N THR A 80 -2.30 1.98 -9.65
CA THR A 80 -2.50 0.74 -8.89
C THR A 80 -1.37 -0.27 -9.16
N GLY A 81 -0.95 -0.43 -10.42
CA GLY A 81 0.12 -1.36 -10.79
C GLY A 81 1.54 -0.83 -10.58
N ARG A 82 1.72 0.49 -10.50
CA ARG A 82 3.02 1.19 -10.40
C ARG A 82 2.95 2.35 -9.39
N PRO A 83 2.82 2.05 -8.08
CA PRO A 83 2.72 3.07 -7.04
C PRO A 83 3.99 3.95 -6.94
N ASP A 84 5.14 3.45 -7.39
CA ASP A 84 6.40 4.21 -7.49
C ASP A 84 6.26 5.51 -8.31
N LEU A 85 5.34 5.53 -9.28
CA LEU A 85 5.10 6.71 -10.11
C LEU A 85 4.33 7.80 -9.36
N VAL A 86 3.50 7.44 -8.40
CA VAL A 86 2.71 8.39 -7.57
C VAL A 86 3.62 9.09 -6.57
N PHE A 87 4.58 8.35 -6.00
CA PHE A 87 5.47 8.83 -4.94
C PHE A 87 6.61 9.74 -5.41
N ARG A 88 6.63 10.15 -6.68
CA ARG A 88 7.49 11.25 -7.14
C ARG A 88 7.17 12.56 -6.44
N ASN A 89 5.92 12.73 -6.00
CA ASN A 89 5.48 13.86 -5.20
C ASN A 89 5.63 13.54 -3.70
N PRO A 90 6.48 14.25 -2.94
CA PRO A 90 6.61 14.07 -1.49
C PRO A 90 5.30 14.24 -0.72
N GLU A 91 4.43 15.15 -1.16
CA GLU A 91 3.12 15.36 -0.53
C GLU A 91 2.23 14.12 -0.67
N LYS A 92 2.35 13.37 -1.77
CA LYS A 92 1.63 12.10 -1.96
C LYS A 92 2.12 11.01 -1.02
N ILE A 93 3.41 10.99 -0.70
CA ILE A 93 3.96 10.08 0.30
C ILE A 93 3.36 10.41 1.68
N GLU A 94 3.34 11.68 2.06
CA GLU A 94 2.75 12.11 3.34
C GLU A 94 1.25 11.83 3.42
N GLN A 95 0.52 12.07 2.34
CA GLN A 95 -0.91 11.73 2.22
C GLN A 95 -1.13 10.23 2.35
N GLY A 96 -0.31 9.40 1.69
CA GLY A 96 -0.36 7.95 1.80
C GLY A 96 -0.17 7.48 3.24
N TRP A 97 0.85 8.00 3.93
CA TRP A 97 1.08 7.70 5.34
C TRP A 97 -0.06 8.13 6.26
N ARG A 98 -0.64 9.31 6.01
CA ARG A 98 -1.80 9.80 6.75
C ARG A 98 -3.00 8.86 6.57
N SER A 99 -3.29 8.51 5.31
CA SER A 99 -4.38 7.58 4.98
C SER A 99 -4.19 6.22 5.66
N MET A 100 -2.98 5.64 5.64
CA MET A 100 -2.72 4.37 6.32
C MET A 100 -2.92 4.46 7.84
N ARG A 101 -2.53 5.57 8.48
CA ARG A 101 -2.73 5.75 9.92
C ARG A 101 -4.22 5.91 10.26
N GLU A 102 -4.95 6.68 9.47
CA GLU A 102 -6.41 6.83 9.61
C GLU A 102 -7.11 5.48 9.41
N ASP A 103 -6.70 4.72 8.40
CA ASP A 103 -7.25 3.40 8.12
C ASP A 103 -6.94 2.39 9.22
N ARG A 104 -5.72 2.40 9.77
CA ARG A 104 -5.36 1.60 10.94
C ARG A 104 -6.21 1.97 12.15
N ALA A 105 -6.40 3.26 12.41
CA ALA A 105 -7.20 3.72 13.55
C ALA A 105 -8.66 3.26 13.42
N ALA A 106 -9.26 3.41 12.24
CA ALA A 106 -10.62 2.92 11.96
C ALA A 106 -10.72 1.40 12.06
N PHE A 107 -9.71 0.67 11.61
CA PHE A 107 -9.65 -0.78 11.78
C PHE A 107 -9.60 -1.17 13.26
N ALA A 108 -8.75 -0.51 14.05
CA ALA A 108 -8.63 -0.78 15.48
C ALA A 108 -9.92 -0.42 16.24
N GLU A 109 -10.60 0.67 15.86
CA GLU A 109 -11.90 1.05 16.42
C GLU A 109 -12.97 0.00 16.11
N PHE A 110 -13.03 -0.48 14.86
CA PHE A 110 -14.00 -1.50 14.44
C PHE A 110 -13.74 -2.88 15.05
N CYS A 111 -12.48 -3.29 15.12
CA CYS A 111 -12.07 -4.62 15.58
C CYS A 111 -11.78 -4.69 17.08
N GLY A 112 -11.62 -3.55 17.75
CA GLY A 112 -11.17 -3.43 19.14
C GLY A 112 -9.65 -3.57 19.35
N SER A 113 -8.90 -3.86 18.29
CA SER A 113 -7.44 -4.04 18.29
C SER A 113 -6.91 -3.87 16.86
N ASP A 114 -5.64 -3.51 16.73
CA ASP A 114 -4.92 -3.52 15.45
C ASP A 114 -4.33 -4.89 15.10
N GLU A 115 -4.49 -5.87 15.98
CA GLU A 115 -3.98 -7.23 15.87
C GLU A 115 -5.05 -8.23 16.34
N LEU A 116 -5.36 -9.19 15.47
CA LEU A 116 -6.31 -10.26 15.70
C LEU A 116 -5.68 -11.61 15.40
N ILE A 117 -6.12 -12.66 16.10
CA ILE A 117 -5.78 -14.04 15.82
C ILE A 117 -7.09 -14.79 15.71
N LEU A 118 -7.40 -15.28 14.52
CA LEU A 118 -8.69 -15.82 14.15
C LEU A 118 -8.50 -17.14 13.40
N THR A 119 -9.56 -17.93 13.25
CA THR A 119 -9.59 -18.98 12.22
C THR A 119 -9.62 -18.33 10.81
N PRO A 120 -9.28 -19.06 9.73
CA PRO A 120 -9.35 -18.51 8.38
C PRO A 120 -10.75 -17.98 8.01
N GLU A 121 -11.82 -18.71 8.33
CA GLU A 121 -13.20 -18.29 8.07
C GLU A 121 -13.54 -16.98 8.81
N GLU A 122 -13.23 -16.91 10.10
CA GLU A 122 -13.46 -15.71 10.90
C GLU A 122 -12.65 -14.51 10.40
N ALA A 123 -11.42 -14.73 9.91
CA ALA A 123 -10.60 -13.67 9.35
C ALA A 123 -11.21 -13.11 8.06
N GLU A 124 -11.65 -13.97 7.14
CA GLU A 124 -12.31 -13.54 5.90
C GLU A 124 -13.60 -12.77 6.18
N ASP A 125 -14.45 -13.29 7.07
CA ASP A 125 -15.70 -12.64 7.49
C ASP A 125 -15.43 -11.27 8.14
N ARG A 126 -14.44 -11.21 9.04
CA ARG A 126 -14.11 -9.97 9.75
C ARG A 126 -13.61 -8.88 8.80
N ILE A 127 -12.75 -9.23 7.84
CA ILE A 127 -12.22 -8.28 6.86
C ILE A 127 -13.31 -7.79 5.92
N ASN A 128 -14.18 -8.69 5.43
CA ASN A 128 -15.30 -8.30 4.59
C ASN A 128 -16.29 -7.38 5.34
N ALA A 129 -16.58 -7.68 6.61
CA ALA A 129 -17.41 -6.83 7.47
C ALA A 129 -16.78 -5.44 7.66
N TYR A 130 -15.47 -5.37 7.89
CA TYR A 130 -14.74 -4.09 7.98
C TYR A 130 -14.82 -3.29 6.67
N TYR A 131 -14.62 -3.94 5.51
CA TYR A 131 -14.74 -3.25 4.22
C TYR A 131 -16.15 -2.76 3.94
N LEU A 132 -17.18 -3.53 4.28
CA LEU A 132 -18.57 -3.10 4.17
C LEU A 132 -18.83 -1.86 5.04
N HIS A 133 -18.41 -1.90 6.31
CA HIS A 133 -18.52 -0.77 7.23
C HIS A 133 -17.85 0.50 6.70
N ARG A 134 -16.63 0.37 6.13
CA ARG A 134 -15.93 1.50 5.49
C ARG A 134 -16.68 2.04 4.28
N GLN A 135 -17.29 1.19 3.47
CA GLN A 135 -18.11 1.61 2.34
C GLN A 135 -19.37 2.36 2.79
N GLU A 136 -20.00 1.94 3.88
CA GLU A 136 -21.17 2.59 4.46
C GLU A 136 -20.85 3.99 5.00
N ILE A 137 -19.76 4.13 5.76
CA ILE A 137 -19.28 5.44 6.23
C ILE A 137 -18.98 6.37 5.05
N ALA A 138 -18.24 5.88 4.06
CA ALA A 138 -17.90 6.68 2.87
C ALA A 138 -19.13 7.04 2.02
N ALA A 139 -20.23 6.29 2.13
CA ALA A 139 -21.51 6.61 1.50
C ALA A 139 -22.26 7.68 2.30
N GLY A 140 -22.29 7.57 3.63
CA GLY A 140 -22.99 8.50 4.52
C GLY A 140 -22.38 9.90 4.54
N GLN A 141 -21.08 10.03 4.25
CA GLN A 141 -20.39 11.32 4.15
C GLN A 141 -20.62 12.05 2.81
N ARG A 142 -21.45 11.51 1.89
CA ARG A 142 -21.72 12.14 0.58
C ARG A 142 -22.85 13.16 0.66
N PRO A 143 -22.62 14.44 0.29
CA PRO A 143 -23.70 15.42 0.14
C PRO A 143 -24.64 15.01 -1.01
N GLY A 144 -25.94 14.87 -0.72
CA GLY A 144 -26.97 14.55 -1.73
C GLY A 144 -27.21 13.06 -2.01
N ALA A 145 -26.66 12.15 -1.19
CA ALA A 145 -27.06 10.75 -1.24
C ALA A 145 -28.52 10.61 -0.79
N ALA A 146 -29.44 10.54 -1.76
CA ALA A 146 -30.85 10.30 -1.48
C ALA A 146 -31.01 8.98 -0.71
N ARG A 147 -31.81 9.01 0.36
CA ARG A 147 -32.18 7.86 1.23
C ARG A 147 -32.90 6.70 0.51
N GLY A 148 -32.85 6.59 -0.82
CA GLY A 148 -33.73 5.72 -1.60
C GLY A 148 -33.06 4.75 -2.58
N GLU A 149 -31.78 4.91 -2.92
CA GLU A 149 -31.10 3.91 -3.74
C GLU A 149 -30.64 2.76 -2.83
N ARG A 150 -31.46 1.69 -2.77
CA ARG A 150 -31.02 0.39 -2.25
C ARG A 150 -29.80 -0.04 -3.06
N ARG A 151 -28.62 0.27 -2.53
CA ARG A 151 -27.34 -0.15 -3.09
C ARG A 151 -27.34 -1.67 -3.10
N LEU A 152 -27.19 -2.25 -4.29
CA LEU A 152 -26.82 -3.65 -4.44
C LEU A 152 -25.51 -3.84 -3.66
N VAL A 153 -25.59 -4.49 -2.51
CA VAL A 153 -24.42 -5.07 -1.86
C VAL A 153 -23.73 -5.91 -2.95
N PRO A 154 -22.44 -5.70 -3.25
CA PRO A 154 -21.76 -6.57 -4.21
C PRO A 154 -21.99 -8.01 -3.77
N ASN A 155 -22.55 -8.85 -4.64
CA ASN A 155 -22.88 -10.24 -4.31
C ASN A 155 -21.62 -11.13 -4.15
N ARG A 156 -20.44 -10.52 -4.08
CA ARG A 156 -19.13 -11.17 -3.98
C ARG A 156 -18.36 -10.51 -2.83
N PRO A 157 -17.69 -11.29 -1.97
CA PRO A 157 -16.85 -10.73 -0.93
C PRO A 157 -15.78 -9.82 -1.55
N ALA A 158 -15.51 -8.70 -0.89
CA ALA A 158 -14.48 -7.75 -1.30
C ALA A 158 -13.08 -8.36 -1.13
N PHE A 159 -12.96 -9.36 -0.28
CA PHE A 159 -11.72 -10.07 0.05
C PHE A 159 -11.98 -11.57 0.15
N ALA A 160 -11.06 -12.35 -0.40
CA ALA A 160 -10.99 -13.78 -0.18
C ALA A 160 -9.57 -14.11 0.28
N LEU A 161 -9.43 -15.00 1.26
CA LEU A 161 -8.12 -15.42 1.71
C LEU A 161 -7.39 -16.20 0.60
N PRO A 162 -6.09 -15.91 0.38
CA PRO A 162 -5.22 -16.79 -0.38
C PRO A 162 -5.25 -18.24 0.14
N PRO A 163 -5.17 -19.26 -0.73
CA PRO A 163 -5.23 -20.66 -0.32
C PRO A 163 -4.25 -21.03 0.79
N GLU A 164 -3.04 -20.45 0.77
CA GLU A 164 -1.99 -20.72 1.75
C GLU A 164 -2.39 -20.30 3.18
N LEU A 165 -3.25 -19.29 3.30
CA LEU A 165 -3.80 -18.85 4.59
C LEU A 165 -5.05 -19.65 4.99
N ALA A 166 -5.83 -20.10 4.00
CA ALA A 166 -7.02 -20.92 4.23
C ALA A 166 -6.69 -22.29 4.84
N ASP A 167 -5.51 -22.84 4.53
CA ASP A 167 -5.03 -24.13 5.06
C ASP A 167 -4.37 -24.02 6.45
N SER A 168 -4.27 -22.81 7.02
CA SER A 168 -3.61 -22.59 8.32
C SER A 168 -4.56 -22.81 9.51
N ASP A 169 -4.01 -23.18 10.68
CA ASP A 169 -4.83 -23.37 11.88
C ASP A 169 -5.37 -22.02 12.39
N THR A 170 -4.57 -20.96 12.24
CA THR A 170 -4.92 -19.59 12.65
C THR A 170 -4.34 -18.57 11.69
N VAL A 171 -5.04 -17.47 11.46
CA VAL A 171 -4.57 -16.32 10.70
C VAL A 171 -4.39 -15.13 11.65
N GLY A 172 -3.18 -14.60 11.68
CA GLY A 172 -2.87 -13.31 12.30
C GLY A 172 -3.23 -12.19 11.35
N VAL A 173 -4.15 -11.31 11.74
CA VAL A 173 -4.51 -10.09 11.00
C VAL A 173 -3.89 -8.92 11.74
N VAL A 174 -2.93 -8.23 11.12
CA VAL A 174 -2.22 -7.12 11.75
C VAL A 174 -2.28 -5.90 10.85
N TYR A 175 -2.80 -4.79 11.38
CA TYR A 175 -2.72 -3.48 10.73
C TYR A 175 -1.61 -2.65 11.40
N ASP A 176 -0.47 -2.57 10.74
CA ASP A 176 0.67 -1.77 11.18
C ASP A 176 0.74 -0.39 10.51
N GLN A 177 1.32 0.59 11.22
CA GLN A 177 1.44 1.95 10.73
C GLN A 177 2.44 2.12 9.56
N VAL A 178 3.40 1.21 9.43
CA VAL A 178 4.42 1.20 8.36
C VAL A 178 4.10 0.12 7.34
N ASP A 179 3.89 -1.11 7.80
CA ASP A 179 3.74 -2.27 6.91
C ASP A 179 2.30 -2.44 6.39
N GLY A 180 1.33 -1.69 6.92
CA GLY A 180 -0.07 -1.75 6.52
C GLY A 180 -0.81 -3.00 7.04
N LEU A 181 -1.90 -3.36 6.38
CA LEU A 181 -2.69 -4.55 6.69
C LEU A 181 -2.00 -5.80 6.14
N ASN A 182 -1.63 -6.72 7.03
CA ASN A 182 -0.92 -7.96 6.73
C ASN A 182 -1.62 -9.17 7.34
N PHE A 183 -1.39 -10.33 6.71
CA PHE A 183 -1.97 -11.60 7.10
C PHE A 183 -0.88 -12.66 7.29
N TYR A 184 -0.97 -13.44 8.36
CA TYR A 184 0.11 -14.34 8.78
C TYR A 184 -0.44 -15.73 9.15
N ALA A 185 0.00 -16.77 8.44
CA ALA A 185 -0.38 -18.16 8.71
C ALA A 185 0.20 -18.67 10.03
N ASP A 186 -0.59 -19.46 10.76
CA ASP A 186 -0.25 -20.08 12.04
C ASP A 186 0.27 -19.10 13.10
N TYR A 187 -0.15 -17.84 13.03
CA TYR A 187 0.35 -16.78 13.90
C TYR A 187 0.01 -17.02 15.38
N GLY A 188 -1.10 -17.71 15.68
CA GLY A 188 -1.43 -18.16 17.03
C GLY A 188 -0.38 -19.10 17.62
N MET A 189 0.08 -20.09 16.85
CA MET A 189 1.14 -21.00 17.28
C MET A 189 2.47 -20.26 17.47
N LEU A 190 2.75 -19.25 16.64
CA LEU A 190 3.93 -18.41 16.84
C LEU A 190 3.80 -17.58 18.12
N ARG A 191 2.63 -17.01 18.42
CA ARG A 191 2.40 -16.27 19.67
C ARG A 191 2.59 -17.17 20.88
N ASP A 192 2.06 -18.39 20.85
CA ASP A 192 2.20 -19.36 21.93
C ASP A 192 3.67 -19.71 22.21
N LEU A 193 4.50 -19.80 21.18
CA LEU A 193 5.96 -19.99 21.34
C LEU A 193 6.59 -18.86 22.14
N PHE A 194 6.22 -17.61 21.87
CA PHE A 194 6.73 -16.45 22.59
C PHE A 194 6.15 -16.34 24.01
N ALA A 195 4.89 -16.72 24.22
CA ALA A 195 4.30 -16.78 25.55
C ALA A 195 4.92 -17.91 26.40
N ASN A 196 5.36 -19.02 25.79
CA ASN A 196 5.93 -20.17 26.48
C ASN A 196 7.19 -20.73 25.78
N PRO A 197 8.39 -20.29 26.20
CA PRO A 197 9.66 -20.76 25.64
C PRO A 197 9.91 -22.26 25.73
N ALA A 198 9.22 -23.01 26.60
CA ALA A 198 9.35 -24.46 26.65
C ALA A 198 8.92 -25.13 25.32
N LEU A 199 8.06 -24.47 24.55
CA LEU A 199 7.64 -24.93 23.22
C LEU A 199 8.76 -24.88 22.18
N THR A 200 9.87 -24.19 22.46
CA THR A 200 11.03 -24.14 21.57
C THR A 200 11.66 -25.52 21.37
N GLY A 201 11.43 -26.50 22.25
CA GLY A 201 11.86 -27.89 22.03
C GLY A 201 11.07 -28.63 20.94
N ARG A 202 9.91 -28.12 20.52
CA ARG A 202 9.03 -28.78 19.55
C ARG A 202 9.42 -28.39 18.13
N LYS A 203 9.70 -29.40 17.29
CA LYS A 203 10.10 -29.21 15.88
C LYS A 203 9.16 -28.28 15.11
N ARG A 204 7.84 -28.49 15.22
CA ARG A 204 6.81 -27.69 14.54
C ARG A 204 6.93 -26.17 14.84
N HIS A 205 7.18 -25.80 16.10
CA HIS A 205 7.28 -24.39 16.50
C HIS A 205 8.61 -23.76 16.03
N GLN A 206 9.71 -24.53 16.11
CA GLN A 206 10.99 -24.05 15.59
C GLN A 206 10.96 -23.85 14.08
N ASP A 207 10.35 -24.79 13.35
CA ASP A 207 10.27 -24.71 11.89
C ASP A 207 9.39 -23.54 11.47
N LEU A 208 8.26 -23.29 12.15
CA LEU A 208 7.45 -22.09 11.91
C LEU A 208 8.26 -20.80 12.11
N LEU A 209 8.96 -20.63 13.24
CA LEU A 209 9.76 -19.43 13.48
C LEU A 209 10.92 -19.29 12.46
N ARG A 210 11.49 -20.41 11.97
CA ARG A 210 12.46 -20.37 10.88
C ARG A 210 11.84 -19.90 9.57
N THR A 211 10.63 -20.34 9.24
CA THR A 211 9.88 -19.86 8.08
C THR A 211 9.67 -18.36 8.18
N TYR A 212 9.14 -17.86 9.31
CA TYR A 212 8.95 -16.42 9.51
C TYR A 212 10.23 -15.61 9.39
N LEU A 213 11.38 -16.16 9.81
CA LEU A 213 12.67 -15.49 9.64
C LEU A 213 13.17 -15.49 8.19
N ARG A 214 12.88 -16.52 7.39
CA ARG A 214 13.47 -16.74 6.07
C ARG A 214 12.60 -16.27 4.91
N GLU A 215 11.29 -16.44 5.02
CA GLU A 215 10.37 -16.18 3.92
C GLU A 215 10.38 -14.69 3.53
N GLU A 216 10.53 -14.41 2.24
CA GLU A 216 10.59 -13.04 1.72
C GLU A 216 9.22 -12.36 1.68
N SER A 217 8.13 -13.12 1.63
CA SER A 217 6.76 -12.58 1.71
C SER A 217 6.38 -12.11 3.12
N ILE A 218 7.14 -12.50 4.15
CA ILE A 218 6.87 -12.16 5.55
C ILE A 218 7.82 -11.05 5.98
N THR A 219 7.29 -9.87 6.33
CA THR A 219 8.11 -8.76 6.84
C THR A 219 8.67 -9.08 8.24
N PRO A 220 9.61 -8.28 8.78
CA PRO A 220 10.07 -8.44 10.16
C PRO A 220 8.98 -8.14 11.23
N LEU A 221 7.81 -7.62 10.83
CA LEU A 221 6.77 -7.13 11.73
C LEU A 221 6.30 -8.15 12.77
N PRO A 222 5.93 -9.40 12.42
CA PRO A 222 5.41 -10.36 13.41
C PRO A 222 6.40 -10.59 14.54
N ILE A 223 7.68 -10.71 14.19
CA ILE A 223 8.75 -10.96 15.16
C ILE A 223 8.95 -9.74 16.06
N ARG A 224 8.95 -8.53 15.49
CA ARG A 224 9.06 -7.29 16.28
C ARG A 224 7.90 -7.13 17.26
N ARG A 225 6.67 -7.44 16.82
CA ARG A 225 5.49 -7.38 17.70
C ARG A 225 5.56 -8.39 18.82
N LEU A 226 5.83 -9.65 18.50
CA LEU A 226 5.90 -10.71 19.50
C LEU A 226 7.01 -10.47 20.53
N THR A 227 8.17 -9.99 20.10
CA THR A 227 9.27 -9.66 21.03
C THR A 227 8.98 -8.45 21.90
N ALA A 228 8.21 -7.48 21.41
CA ALA A 228 7.73 -6.35 22.21
C ALA A 228 6.60 -6.76 23.18
N ALA A 229 5.72 -7.67 22.78
CA ALA A 229 4.63 -8.18 23.61
C ALA A 229 5.12 -9.15 24.70
N PHE A 230 6.21 -9.88 24.43
CA PHE A 230 6.78 -10.89 25.33
C PHE A 230 8.29 -10.65 25.56
N PRO A 231 8.69 -9.51 26.16
CA PRO A 231 10.10 -9.14 26.31
C PRO A 231 10.88 -10.12 27.20
N GLU A 232 10.25 -10.64 28.25
CA GLU A 232 10.88 -11.53 29.24
C GLU A 232 11.24 -12.92 28.68
N THR A 233 10.55 -13.35 27.63
CA THR A 233 10.67 -14.70 27.06
C THR A 233 11.32 -14.71 25.68
N ALA A 234 11.35 -13.57 24.99
CA ALA A 234 11.94 -13.41 23.66
C ALA A 234 13.37 -13.97 23.58
N ASP A 235 14.21 -13.63 24.56
CA ASP A 235 15.59 -14.10 24.65
C ASP A 235 15.67 -15.63 24.69
N ALA A 236 14.85 -16.27 25.53
CA ALA A 236 14.84 -17.72 25.69
C ALA A 236 14.43 -18.43 24.39
N VAL A 237 13.42 -17.92 23.69
CA VAL A 237 12.98 -18.43 22.39
C VAL A 237 14.12 -18.39 21.37
N PHE A 238 14.79 -17.23 21.23
CA PHE A 238 15.87 -17.10 20.25
C PHE A 238 17.14 -17.85 20.63
N ARG A 239 17.51 -17.92 21.92
CA ARG A 239 18.62 -18.76 22.40
C ARG A 239 18.37 -20.22 22.04
N GLY A 240 17.15 -20.72 22.28
CA GLY A 240 16.75 -22.09 21.93
C GLY A 240 16.76 -22.35 20.42
N LEU A 241 16.23 -21.41 19.63
CA LEU A 241 16.16 -21.53 18.17
C LEU A 241 17.55 -21.50 17.51
N LEU A 242 18.37 -20.52 17.90
CA LEU A 242 19.67 -20.24 17.30
C LEU A 242 20.80 -21.09 17.90
N ARG A 243 20.53 -21.76 19.04
CA ARG A 243 21.54 -22.46 19.85
C ARG A 243 22.70 -21.55 20.26
N GLN A 244 22.37 -20.30 20.58
CA GLN A 244 23.33 -19.27 20.96
C GLN A 244 22.98 -18.76 22.37
N PRO A 245 23.63 -19.25 23.45
CA PRO A 245 23.25 -18.92 24.81
C PRO A 245 23.44 -17.44 25.17
N GLY A 246 24.40 -16.76 24.53
CA GLY A 246 24.65 -15.33 24.72
C GLY A 246 23.72 -14.40 23.92
N PHE A 247 22.72 -14.94 23.20
CA PHE A 247 21.80 -14.10 22.43
C PHE A 247 20.89 -13.28 23.37
N THR A 248 20.70 -12.02 23.04
CA THR A 248 19.78 -11.07 23.69
C THR A 248 19.05 -10.30 22.58
N TRP A 249 17.74 -10.17 22.67
CA TRP A 249 16.94 -9.52 21.64
C TRP A 249 17.29 -8.04 21.51
N SER A 250 17.49 -7.35 22.64
CA SER A 250 17.83 -5.92 22.69
C SER A 250 19.13 -5.58 21.94
N GLU A 251 20.15 -6.43 22.03
CA GLU A 251 21.45 -6.17 21.40
C GLU A 251 21.54 -6.80 20.00
N HIS A 252 20.99 -8.00 19.82
CA HIS A 252 21.24 -8.82 18.62
C HIS A 252 20.05 -8.90 17.67
N GLY A 253 18.83 -8.58 18.12
CA GLY A 253 17.59 -8.77 17.36
C GLY A 253 17.56 -8.00 16.04
N ASN A 254 17.97 -6.73 16.05
CA ASN A 254 18.01 -5.91 14.84
C ASN A 254 19.03 -6.45 13.82
N ALA A 255 20.22 -6.84 14.28
CA ALA A 255 21.24 -7.45 13.42
C ALA A 255 20.76 -8.79 12.83
N LEU A 256 20.05 -9.59 13.63
CA LEU A 256 19.43 -10.83 13.16
C LEU A 256 18.42 -10.57 12.05
N LEU A 257 17.49 -9.63 12.24
CA LEU A 257 16.46 -9.31 11.26
C LEU A 257 17.08 -8.75 9.97
N ARG A 258 18.05 -7.82 10.06
CA ARG A 258 18.76 -7.30 8.89
C ARG A 258 19.49 -8.37 8.10
N ARG A 259 20.13 -9.31 8.78
CA ARG A 259 20.81 -10.45 8.14
C ARG A 259 19.83 -11.41 7.47
N ARG A 260 18.65 -11.62 8.06
CA ARG A 260 17.66 -12.60 7.58
C ARG A 260 16.72 -12.04 6.53
N LYS A 261 16.46 -10.73 6.56
CA LYS A 261 15.54 -10.02 5.67
C LYS A 261 16.19 -8.77 5.08
N PRO A 262 17.34 -8.89 4.39
CA PRO A 262 18.07 -7.72 3.87
C PRO A 262 17.21 -6.87 2.94
N TRP A 263 16.41 -7.51 2.08
CA TRP A 263 15.47 -6.87 1.14
C TRP A 263 14.55 -5.83 1.80
N TYR A 264 14.14 -6.05 3.06
CA TYR A 264 13.26 -5.14 3.79
C TYR A 264 13.97 -3.85 4.20
N TYR A 265 15.29 -3.92 4.38
CA TYR A 265 16.12 -2.80 4.84
C TYR A 265 16.89 -2.10 3.71
N GLU A 266 16.82 -2.61 2.47
CA GLU A 266 17.48 -2.02 1.32
C GLU A 266 16.89 -0.65 0.94
N ASN A 267 15.59 -0.46 1.18
CA ASN A 267 14.88 0.76 0.82
C ASN A 267 14.15 1.33 2.03
N GLU A 268 14.00 2.65 2.06
CA GLU A 268 13.07 3.28 2.98
C GLU A 268 11.65 2.80 2.70
N PRO A 269 10.86 2.44 3.74
CA PRO A 269 9.47 2.07 3.57
C PRO A 269 8.69 3.16 2.81
N ARG A 270 7.78 2.71 1.96
CA ARG A 270 6.81 3.56 1.26
C ARG A 270 5.40 3.19 1.73
N PRO A 271 4.45 4.13 1.72
CA PRO A 271 3.09 3.78 2.08
C PRO A 271 2.53 2.74 1.10
N GLY A 272 1.84 1.74 1.63
CA GLY A 272 1.19 0.67 0.85
C GLY A 272 -0.07 1.14 0.09
N VAL A 273 -0.42 2.43 0.16
CA VAL A 273 -1.59 3.02 -0.49
C VAL A 273 -1.20 4.20 -1.35
N SER A 274 -1.81 4.30 -2.54
CA SER A 274 -1.66 5.45 -3.45
C SER A 274 -2.90 6.35 -3.36
N VAL A 275 -2.71 7.58 -2.88
CA VAL A 275 -3.80 8.56 -2.77
C VAL A 275 -4.04 9.21 -4.13
N ILE A 276 -5.18 8.88 -4.73
CA ILE A 276 -5.60 9.45 -6.02
C ILE A 276 -5.87 10.94 -5.88
N GLY A 277 -5.29 11.72 -6.79
CA GLY A 277 -5.48 13.17 -6.85
C GLY A 277 -6.90 13.62 -7.10
N ASP A 278 -7.21 14.85 -6.69
CA ASP A 278 -8.53 15.47 -6.91
C ASP A 278 -8.89 15.46 -8.39
N ARG A 279 -7.93 15.79 -9.27
CA ARG A 279 -8.20 15.85 -10.70
C ARG A 279 -8.52 14.48 -11.29
N LEU A 280 -7.80 13.44 -10.91
CA LEU A 280 -8.08 12.09 -11.37
C LEU A 280 -9.42 11.60 -10.80
N SER A 281 -9.69 11.88 -9.52
CA SER A 281 -10.96 11.61 -8.86
C SER A 281 -12.15 12.28 -9.56
N GLU A 282 -12.04 13.55 -9.94
CA GLU A 282 -13.06 14.26 -10.72
C GLU A 282 -13.34 13.55 -12.05
N LEU A 283 -12.30 13.17 -12.80
CA LEU A 283 -12.45 12.54 -14.11
C LEU A 283 -13.11 11.16 -14.02
N LEU A 284 -12.83 10.40 -12.95
CA LEU A 284 -13.48 9.12 -12.68
C LEU A 284 -14.98 9.28 -12.35
N ARG A 285 -15.38 10.41 -11.74
CA ARG A 285 -16.78 10.70 -11.37
C ARG A 285 -17.67 11.11 -12.54
N VAL A 286 -17.11 11.67 -13.62
CA VAL A 286 -17.90 12.16 -14.78
C VAL A 286 -18.67 11.03 -15.50
N ARG A 287 -18.40 9.76 -15.19
CA ARG A 287 -19.13 8.60 -15.70
C ARG A 287 -20.45 8.30 -14.98
N SER A 288 -20.80 8.99 -13.90
CA SER A 288 -22.02 8.71 -13.11
C SER A 288 -23.25 9.52 -13.55
N ARG A 289 -23.28 10.05 -14.79
CA ARG A 289 -24.47 10.68 -15.39
C ARG A 289 -24.73 10.12 -16.77
#